data_AF-A0AAC9TRZ2-F1
#
_entry.id   AF-A0AAC9TRZ2-F1
#
_cell.length_a   1.000
_cell.length_b   1.000
_cell.length_c   1.000
_cell.angle_alpha   90.00
_cell.angle_beta   90.00
_cell.angle_gamma   90.00
#
_symmetry.space_group_name_H-M   'P 1'
#
loop_
_entity.id
_entity.type
_entity.pdbx_description
1 polymer ?
#
loop_
_entity_poly.entity_id
_entity_poly.type
_entity_poly.pdbx_seq_one_letter_code
_entity_poly.pdbx_strand_id
1 'polypeptide(L)'
;MSKVAVIKCENYDFEEVKSAVKKAIDLIGGIDLFVKENDKVLLKPNFLAAETAERSVTTHPVVFEAVVSILQEKTKNISYGDSPGIGKGSSVALKSGIDEIANKLNVKYADFEEPVGVTYDDGVQEKSFTIAKPIQEADVIISLPKLKSHALTTMTGAVKNQFGCIPGFRKAEYHLKLPDFEDFSTMLLDLNKLVNPKLYIMDGILAMEGNGPRNGNPRKVNALIVSSDAVALDYVASQIISFDYNTIPTLKMGFKLGFSNKEEIEVVGDGIESVKVTDFKKPHKGVGIGRSLMKLSRFPIIKRLFATIIPKPVIEKNKCVKCGVCVKVCPVTPLALNFEKKGKDYPPEYYYKHCISCYCCQELCPHKAIVLKRKF
;
A
#
# COMPACT_ATOMS: atom_id res chain seq x y z
N MET A 1 -19.39 7.13 14.95
CA MET A 1 -19.61 5.72 14.55
C MET A 1 -19.26 5.54 13.08
N SER A 2 -18.26 4.71 12.81
CA SER A 2 -17.75 4.38 11.47
C SER A 2 -18.35 3.05 11.02
N LYS A 3 -19.03 3.04 9.87
CA LYS A 3 -19.59 1.80 9.29
C LYS A 3 -18.59 1.16 8.34
N VAL A 4 -18.38 -0.15 8.50
CA VAL A 4 -17.55 -0.96 7.61
C VAL A 4 -18.40 -2.09 7.04
N ALA A 5 -18.70 -2.02 5.74
CA ALA A 5 -19.40 -3.09 5.04
C ALA A 5 -18.41 -4.19 4.67
N VAL A 6 -18.75 -5.44 5.02
CA VAL A 6 -18.04 -6.65 4.60
C VAL A 6 -18.98 -7.47 3.75
N ILE A 7 -18.65 -7.63 2.47
CA ILE A 7 -19.43 -8.43 1.52
C ILE A 7 -18.59 -9.60 1.03
N LYS A 8 -19.15 -10.80 1.12
CA LYS A 8 -18.53 -12.00 0.56
C LYS A 8 -18.64 -11.96 -0.97
N CYS A 9 -17.52 -12.11 -1.66
CA CYS A 9 -17.44 -12.12 -3.12
C CYS A 9 -16.38 -13.13 -3.55
N GLU A 10 -16.79 -14.21 -4.22
CA GLU A 10 -15.97 -15.42 -4.37
C GLU A 10 -15.04 -15.41 -5.59
N ASN A 11 -15.32 -14.55 -6.55
CA ASN A 11 -14.65 -14.51 -7.85
C ASN A 11 -14.59 -13.07 -8.38
N TYR A 12 -14.00 -12.93 -9.57
CA TYR A 12 -13.94 -11.66 -10.30
C TYR A 12 -14.86 -11.68 -11.52
N ASP A 13 -16.07 -12.20 -11.39
CA ASP A 13 -17.16 -11.95 -12.34
C ASP A 13 -17.66 -10.50 -12.21
N PHE A 14 -17.87 -9.82 -13.33
CA PHE A 14 -18.19 -8.39 -13.33
C PHE A 14 -19.52 -8.08 -12.64
N GLU A 15 -20.58 -8.84 -12.91
CA GLU A 15 -21.91 -8.58 -12.35
C GLU A 15 -21.95 -8.92 -10.86
N GLU A 16 -21.29 -10.00 -10.44
CA GLU A 16 -21.15 -10.34 -9.02
C GLU A 16 -20.38 -9.25 -8.25
N VAL A 17 -19.24 -8.79 -8.78
CA VAL A 17 -18.43 -7.74 -8.15
C VAL A 17 -19.18 -6.41 -8.13
N LYS A 18 -19.84 -6.01 -9.23
CA LYS A 18 -20.64 -4.78 -9.30
C LYS A 18 -21.77 -4.80 -8.28
N SER A 19 -22.52 -5.90 -8.21
CA SER A 19 -23.58 -6.07 -7.22
C SER A 19 -23.06 -5.99 -5.78
N ALA A 20 -21.94 -6.66 -5.50
CA ALA A 20 -21.31 -6.65 -4.18
C ALA A 20 -20.81 -5.25 -3.77
N VAL A 21 -20.14 -4.52 -4.68
CA VAL A 21 -19.70 -3.14 -4.43
C VAL A 21 -20.90 -2.23 -4.19
N LYS A 22 -21.94 -2.31 -5.02
CA LYS A 22 -23.15 -1.51 -4.85
C LYS A 22 -23.82 -1.77 -3.50
N LYS A 23 -24.03 -3.05 -3.15
CA LYS A 23 -24.59 -3.47 -1.84
C LYS A 23 -23.76 -2.89 -0.68
N ALA A 24 -22.44 -2.97 -0.76
CA ALA A 24 -21.55 -2.46 0.28
C ALA A 24 -21.66 -0.93 0.45
N ILE A 25 -21.71 -0.18 -0.65
CA ILE A 25 -21.89 1.28 -0.64
C ILE A 25 -23.25 1.66 -0.06
N ASP A 26 -24.32 0.98 -0.47
CA ASP A 26 -25.69 1.23 0.02
C ASP A 26 -25.78 1.03 1.55
N LEU A 27 -25.12 0.00 2.09
CA LEU A 27 -25.11 -0.29 3.54
C LEU A 27 -24.43 0.79 4.39
N ILE A 28 -23.50 1.57 3.83
CA ILE A 28 -22.77 2.63 4.54
C ILE A 28 -23.33 4.04 4.26
N GLY A 29 -24.44 4.15 3.55
CA GLY A 29 -25.14 5.42 3.31
C GLY A 29 -25.47 5.73 1.84
N GLY A 30 -25.05 4.88 0.91
CA GLY A 30 -25.30 5.07 -0.52
C GLY A 30 -24.29 6.02 -1.19
N ILE A 31 -24.22 5.95 -2.52
CA ILE A 31 -23.21 6.67 -3.29
C ILE A 31 -23.38 8.20 -3.25
N ASP A 32 -24.62 8.67 -3.07
CA ASP A 32 -24.99 10.10 -3.02
C ASP A 32 -24.38 10.83 -1.81
N LEU A 33 -23.95 10.09 -0.78
CA LEU A 33 -23.22 10.66 0.35
C LEU A 33 -21.78 11.06 -0.04
N PHE A 34 -21.21 10.42 -1.06
CA PHE A 34 -19.79 10.51 -1.40
C PHE A 34 -19.51 11.25 -2.70
N VAL A 35 -20.41 11.15 -3.69
CA VAL A 35 -20.24 11.70 -5.03
C VAL A 35 -21.52 12.39 -5.48
N LYS A 36 -21.39 13.63 -5.93
CA LYS A 36 -22.46 14.44 -6.50
C LYS A 36 -22.36 14.48 -8.03
N GLU A 37 -23.42 14.96 -8.66
CA GLU A 37 -23.43 15.20 -10.09
C GLU A 37 -22.31 16.19 -10.47
N ASN A 38 -21.59 15.90 -11.55
CA ASN A 38 -20.47 16.69 -12.09
C ASN A 38 -19.17 16.77 -11.25
N ASP A 39 -19.10 16.12 -10.07
CA ASP A 39 -17.85 16.05 -9.30
C ASP A 39 -16.70 15.50 -10.17
N LYS A 40 -15.52 16.11 -10.06
CA LYS A 40 -14.25 15.55 -10.57
C LYS A 40 -13.81 14.44 -9.64
N VAL A 41 -14.10 13.20 -10.03
CA VAL A 41 -13.74 12.02 -9.25
C VAL A 41 -12.37 11.50 -9.70
N LEU A 42 -11.46 11.34 -8.75
CA LEU A 42 -10.20 10.62 -8.95
C LEU A 42 -10.28 9.24 -8.29
N LEU A 43 -10.25 8.21 -9.12
CA LEU A 43 -10.06 6.83 -8.68
C LEU A 43 -8.60 6.54 -8.44
N LYS A 44 -8.29 6.10 -7.22
CA LYS A 44 -6.94 5.74 -6.81
C LYS A 44 -6.81 4.23 -6.60
N PRO A 45 -6.55 3.44 -7.66
CA PRO A 45 -6.19 2.04 -7.52
C PRO A 45 -4.86 1.90 -6.76
N ASN A 46 -4.54 0.68 -6.35
CA ASN A 46 -3.24 0.38 -5.78
C ASN A 46 -2.26 -0.04 -6.89
N PHE A 47 -1.34 0.83 -7.27
CA PHE A 47 -0.24 0.52 -8.19
C PHE A 47 1.07 0.35 -7.41
N LEU A 48 1.68 -0.83 -7.49
CA LEU A 48 3.01 -1.07 -6.90
C LEU A 48 4.09 -1.26 -7.96
N ALA A 49 3.85 -2.16 -8.90
CA ALA A 49 4.74 -2.51 -10.00
C ALA A 49 3.91 -3.13 -11.14
N ALA A 50 4.43 -3.09 -12.36
CA ALA A 50 3.77 -3.65 -13.53
C ALA A 50 3.74 -5.18 -13.46
N GLU A 51 2.58 -5.73 -13.12
CA GLU A 51 2.32 -7.15 -12.86
C GLU A 51 0.89 -7.47 -13.32
N THR A 52 0.61 -8.72 -13.62
CA THR A 52 -0.75 -9.16 -13.98
C THR A 52 -1.64 -9.25 -12.73
N ALA A 53 -2.96 -9.18 -12.93
CA ALA A 53 -3.93 -9.11 -11.84
C ALA A 53 -3.88 -10.34 -10.90
N GLU A 54 -3.53 -11.52 -11.43
CA GLU A 54 -3.46 -12.78 -10.68
C GLU A 54 -2.31 -12.79 -9.66
N ARG A 55 -1.35 -11.87 -9.79
CA ARG A 55 -0.25 -11.72 -8.82
C ARG A 55 -0.70 -11.05 -7.53
N SER A 56 -1.90 -10.46 -7.49
CA SER A 56 -2.42 -9.68 -6.37
C SER A 56 -1.52 -8.53 -5.92
N VAL A 57 -0.72 -7.99 -6.84
CA VAL A 57 0.21 -6.88 -6.58
C VAL A 57 -0.53 -5.54 -6.63
N THR A 58 -1.52 -5.42 -7.52
CA THR A 58 -2.34 -4.24 -7.75
C THR A 58 -3.83 -4.55 -7.55
N THR A 59 -4.67 -3.52 -7.52
CA THR A 59 -6.13 -3.67 -7.59
C THR A 59 -6.51 -4.44 -8.85
N HIS A 60 -7.51 -5.32 -8.74
CA HIS A 60 -8.01 -6.10 -9.86
C HIS A 60 -8.81 -5.22 -10.85
N PRO A 61 -8.64 -5.38 -12.18
CA PRO A 61 -9.35 -4.57 -13.18
C PRO A 61 -10.88 -4.69 -13.08
N VAL A 62 -11.42 -5.86 -12.72
CA VAL A 62 -12.88 -6.04 -12.54
C VAL A 62 -13.44 -5.22 -11.38
N VAL A 63 -12.70 -5.07 -10.27
CA VAL A 63 -13.12 -4.20 -9.16
C VAL A 63 -13.10 -2.74 -9.61
N PHE A 64 -12.10 -2.35 -10.39
CA PHE A 64 -12.05 -1.03 -11.01
C PHE A 64 -13.24 -0.80 -11.97
N GLU A 65 -13.54 -1.75 -12.86
CA GLU A 65 -14.67 -1.70 -13.80
C GLU A 65 -16.01 -1.52 -13.07
N ALA A 66 -16.23 -2.32 -12.02
CA ALA A 66 -17.43 -2.29 -11.19
C ALA A 66 -17.63 -0.91 -10.53
N VAL A 67 -16.56 -0.36 -9.95
CA VAL A 67 -16.62 0.96 -9.29
C VAL A 67 -16.87 2.07 -10.31
N VAL A 68 -16.14 2.08 -11.44
CA VAL A 68 -16.37 3.07 -12.51
C VAL A 68 -17.82 3.01 -12.99
N SER A 69 -18.35 1.80 -13.21
CA SER A 69 -19.71 1.60 -13.72
C SER A 69 -20.76 2.20 -12.78
N ILE A 70 -20.59 2.05 -11.46
CA ILE A 70 -21.49 2.65 -10.45
C ILE A 70 -21.33 4.17 -10.42
N LEU A 71 -20.11 4.68 -10.53
CA LEU A 71 -19.85 6.13 -10.49
C LEU A 71 -20.37 6.86 -11.74
N GLN A 72 -20.34 6.22 -12.91
CA GLN A 72 -20.84 6.80 -14.16
C GLN A 72 -22.35 7.02 -14.17
N GLU A 73 -23.10 6.41 -13.24
CA GLU A 73 -24.50 6.71 -12.97
C GLU A 73 -24.67 8.12 -12.35
N LYS A 74 -23.60 8.70 -11.79
CA LYS A 74 -23.60 10.02 -11.12
C LYS A 74 -22.76 11.08 -11.84
N THR A 75 -21.56 10.71 -12.32
CA THR A 75 -20.67 11.64 -13.01
C THR A 75 -19.80 10.93 -14.04
N LYS A 76 -19.60 11.56 -15.20
CA LYS A 76 -18.65 11.08 -16.22
C LYS A 76 -17.26 11.69 -16.06
N ASN A 77 -17.10 12.64 -15.14
CA ASN A 77 -15.84 13.33 -14.91
C ASN A 77 -14.92 12.52 -13.99
N ILE A 78 -14.57 11.32 -14.47
CA ILE A 78 -13.76 10.35 -13.73
C ILE A 78 -12.38 10.27 -14.35
N SER A 79 -11.37 10.37 -13.50
CA SER A 79 -9.99 10.07 -13.84
C SER A 79 -9.43 8.99 -12.92
N TYR A 80 -8.33 8.38 -13.29
CA TYR A 80 -7.68 7.37 -12.45
C TYR A 80 -6.17 7.48 -12.48
N GLY A 81 -5.52 7.16 -11.37
CA GLY A 81 -4.07 7.07 -11.35
C GLY A 81 -3.51 6.79 -9.96
N ASP A 82 -2.23 6.41 -9.94
CA ASP A 82 -1.46 6.20 -8.73
C ASP A 82 0.04 6.30 -9.05
N SER A 83 0.86 6.64 -8.06
CA SER A 83 2.31 6.62 -8.20
C SER A 83 2.86 5.27 -7.71
N PRO A 84 3.43 4.42 -8.59
CA PRO A 84 3.94 3.11 -8.17
C PRO A 84 5.27 3.18 -7.41
N GLY A 85 5.63 2.07 -6.76
CA GLY A 85 6.96 1.92 -6.16
C GLY A 85 8.07 1.73 -7.18
N ILE A 86 7.75 1.15 -8.36
CA ILE A 86 8.66 1.03 -9.50
C ILE A 86 7.90 1.23 -10.81
N GLY A 87 8.54 1.96 -11.74
CA GLY A 87 8.04 2.14 -13.10
C GLY A 87 7.12 3.35 -13.19
N LYS A 88 6.48 3.51 -14.35
CA LYS A 88 5.46 4.55 -14.57
C LYS A 88 4.07 4.00 -14.25
N GLY A 89 3.18 4.84 -13.71
CA GLY A 89 1.81 4.43 -13.39
C GLY A 89 1.06 3.87 -14.60
N SER A 90 1.22 4.49 -15.77
CA SER A 90 0.64 4.03 -17.04
C SER A 90 1.10 2.61 -17.43
N SER A 91 2.38 2.28 -17.22
CA SER A 91 2.88 0.93 -17.46
C SER A 91 2.28 -0.10 -16.49
N VAL A 92 1.98 0.31 -15.25
CA VAL A 92 1.30 -0.56 -14.28
C VAL A 92 -0.15 -0.77 -14.68
N ALA A 93 -0.86 0.30 -15.05
CA ALA A 93 -2.24 0.26 -15.53
C ALA A 93 -2.40 -0.65 -16.76
N LEU A 94 -1.48 -0.54 -17.72
CA LEU A 94 -1.46 -1.40 -18.91
C LEU A 94 -1.26 -2.87 -18.53
N LYS A 95 -0.26 -3.17 -17.69
CA LYS A 95 0.07 -4.56 -17.35
C LYS A 95 -0.96 -5.24 -16.45
N SER A 96 -1.67 -4.47 -15.62
CA SER A 96 -2.73 -4.96 -14.75
C SER A 96 -4.07 -5.13 -15.45
N GLY A 97 -4.23 -4.61 -16.67
CA GLY A 97 -5.48 -4.60 -17.43
C GLY A 97 -6.43 -3.45 -17.08
N ILE A 98 -6.07 -2.57 -16.14
CA ILE A 98 -6.90 -1.41 -15.77
C ILE A 98 -6.98 -0.40 -16.91
N ASP A 99 -5.90 -0.21 -17.68
CA ASP A 99 -5.88 0.74 -18.80
C ASP A 99 -6.88 0.36 -19.90
N GLU A 100 -6.97 -0.94 -20.23
CA GLU A 100 -7.92 -1.46 -21.22
C GLU A 100 -9.37 -1.17 -20.81
N ILE A 101 -9.71 -1.46 -19.54
CA ILE A 101 -11.02 -1.17 -18.98
C ILE A 101 -11.31 0.34 -18.96
N ALA A 102 -10.34 1.14 -18.53
CA ALA A 102 -10.49 2.59 -18.47
C ALA A 102 -10.75 3.18 -19.86
N ASN A 103 -10.04 2.71 -20.89
CA ASN A 103 -10.26 3.12 -22.27
C ASN A 103 -11.67 2.75 -22.77
N LYS A 104 -12.11 1.50 -22.52
CA LYS A 104 -13.48 1.03 -22.84
C LYS A 104 -14.56 1.90 -22.19
N LEU A 105 -14.32 2.36 -20.96
CA LEU A 105 -15.27 3.18 -20.20
C LEU A 105 -15.05 4.70 -20.34
N ASN A 106 -14.12 5.14 -21.21
CA ASN A 106 -13.77 6.56 -21.39
C ASN A 106 -13.31 7.27 -20.10
N VAL A 107 -12.59 6.58 -19.22
CA VAL A 107 -12.00 7.14 -17.99
C VAL A 107 -10.58 7.59 -18.28
N LYS A 108 -10.25 8.84 -17.94
CA LYS A 108 -8.94 9.44 -18.27
C LYS A 108 -7.86 8.99 -17.28
N TYR A 109 -6.68 8.62 -17.79
CA TYR A 109 -5.50 8.45 -16.94
C TYR A 109 -5.02 9.81 -16.43
N ALA A 110 -4.85 9.92 -15.12
CA ALA A 110 -4.27 11.08 -14.44
C ALA A 110 -2.79 10.81 -14.13
N ASP A 111 -1.91 11.71 -14.57
CA ASP A 111 -0.48 11.55 -14.35
C ASP A 111 -0.04 12.04 -12.95
N PHE A 112 0.63 11.15 -12.21
CA PHE A 112 1.15 11.41 -10.88
C PHE A 112 2.62 11.88 -10.90
N GLU A 113 3.15 12.31 -12.05
CA GLU A 113 4.54 12.83 -12.16
C GLU A 113 4.69 14.28 -11.66
N GLU A 114 3.68 15.16 -11.81
CA GLU A 114 3.77 16.58 -11.40
C GLU A 114 3.60 16.77 -9.87
N PRO A 115 4.62 17.25 -9.14
CA PRO A 115 4.57 17.43 -7.69
C PRO A 115 4.02 18.81 -7.29
N VAL A 116 3.15 18.83 -6.28
CA VAL A 116 2.62 20.05 -5.65
C VAL A 116 2.88 19.99 -4.14
N GLY A 117 3.42 21.08 -3.58
CA GLY A 117 3.60 21.24 -2.13
C GLY A 117 2.30 21.68 -1.47
N VAL A 118 1.91 21.02 -0.39
CA VAL A 118 0.68 21.25 0.35
C VAL A 118 0.99 21.29 1.84
N THR A 119 0.54 22.32 2.54
CA THR A 119 0.65 22.43 4.00
C THR A 119 -0.47 21.66 4.67
N TYR A 120 -0.18 21.10 5.84
CA TYR A 120 -1.13 20.42 6.71
C TYR A 120 -0.77 20.69 8.16
N ASP A 121 -1.20 21.86 8.64
CA ASP A 121 -0.80 22.36 9.95
C ASP A 121 -1.31 21.49 11.10
N ASP A 122 -2.34 20.67 10.86
CA ASP A 122 -2.88 19.71 11.83
C ASP A 122 -2.10 18.39 11.90
N GLY A 123 -1.12 18.17 11.02
CA GLY A 123 -0.37 16.89 10.96
C GLY A 123 0.38 16.58 12.25
N VAL A 124 0.27 15.36 12.76
CA VAL A 124 0.91 14.97 14.03
C VAL A 124 2.42 14.81 13.85
N GLN A 125 2.82 14.15 12.76
CA GLN A 125 4.21 13.84 12.43
C GLN A 125 4.77 14.73 11.31
N GLU A 126 3.97 15.02 10.29
CA GLU A 126 4.41 15.77 9.11
C GLU A 126 3.43 16.92 8.82
N LYS A 127 3.97 18.14 8.76
CA LYS A 127 3.19 19.38 8.60
C LYS A 127 3.06 19.84 7.15
N SER A 128 3.73 19.17 6.23
CA SER A 128 3.64 19.47 4.81
C SER A 128 3.99 18.27 3.96
N PHE A 129 3.33 18.14 2.83
CA PHE A 129 3.58 17.05 1.90
C PHE A 129 3.83 17.58 0.50
N THR A 130 4.58 16.81 -0.28
CA THR A 130 4.59 16.95 -1.73
C THR A 130 3.79 15.81 -2.32
N ILE A 131 2.65 16.13 -2.95
CA ILE A 131 1.73 15.15 -3.53
C ILE A 131 1.57 15.39 -5.03
N ALA A 132 1.04 14.40 -5.73
CA ALA A 132 0.73 14.51 -7.14
C ALA A 132 -0.40 15.51 -7.39
N LYS A 133 -0.26 16.38 -8.39
CA LYS A 133 -1.23 17.41 -8.75
C LYS A 133 -2.68 16.94 -8.90
N PRO A 134 -2.99 15.78 -9.52
CA PRO A 134 -4.37 15.32 -9.64
C PRO A 134 -5.10 15.15 -8.30
N ILE A 135 -4.36 14.95 -7.20
CA ILE A 135 -4.94 14.85 -5.85
C ILE A 135 -5.56 16.18 -5.39
N GLN A 136 -4.98 17.32 -5.80
CA GLN A 136 -5.50 18.66 -5.47
C GLN A 136 -6.61 19.12 -6.41
N GLU A 137 -6.63 18.60 -7.65
CA GLU A 137 -7.60 18.99 -8.68
C GLU A 137 -8.93 18.24 -8.59
N ALA A 138 -8.96 17.12 -7.86
CA ALA A 138 -10.14 16.29 -7.67
C ALA A 138 -11.05 16.87 -6.57
N ASP A 139 -12.35 16.89 -6.84
CA ASP A 139 -13.36 17.24 -5.84
C ASP A 139 -13.57 16.07 -4.87
N VAL A 140 -13.48 14.84 -5.39
CA VAL A 140 -13.65 13.59 -4.65
C VAL A 140 -12.57 12.58 -5.02
N ILE A 141 -11.96 11.97 -4.02
CA ILE A 141 -11.02 10.86 -4.19
C ILE A 141 -11.66 9.59 -3.63
N ILE A 142 -11.65 8.52 -4.42
CA ILE A 142 -12.08 7.18 -4.01
C ILE A 142 -10.90 6.24 -4.15
N SER A 143 -10.53 5.57 -3.07
CA SER A 143 -9.36 4.71 -3.02
C SER A 143 -9.72 3.24 -3.11
N LEU A 144 -9.01 2.49 -3.96
CA LEU A 144 -9.25 1.06 -4.19
C LEU A 144 -8.05 0.22 -3.70
N PRO A 145 -7.78 0.14 -2.38
CA PRO A 145 -6.63 -0.60 -1.87
C PRO A 145 -6.73 -2.10 -2.16
N LYS A 146 -5.58 -2.77 -2.28
CA LYS A 146 -5.47 -4.23 -2.32
C LYS A 146 -5.06 -4.76 -0.94
N LEU A 147 -5.74 -5.78 -0.43
CA LEU A 147 -5.37 -6.42 0.84
C LEU A 147 -4.10 -7.27 0.68
N LYS A 148 -3.02 -6.89 1.37
CA LYS A 148 -1.73 -7.59 1.30
C LYS A 148 -1.01 -7.58 2.64
N SER A 149 -0.17 -8.57 2.88
CA SER A 149 0.85 -8.50 3.93
C SER A 149 1.99 -7.56 3.52
N HIS A 150 2.72 -7.03 4.51
CA HIS A 150 3.86 -6.12 4.29
C HIS A 150 4.93 -6.29 5.38
N ALA A 151 6.22 -6.39 5.03
CA ALA A 151 7.27 -6.66 6.01
C ALA A 151 7.45 -5.56 7.08
N LEU A 152 7.36 -4.28 6.68
CA LEU A 152 7.49 -3.13 7.59
C LEU A 152 6.22 -2.84 8.41
N THR A 153 5.07 -2.69 7.76
CA THR A 153 3.81 -2.29 8.41
C THR A 153 2.89 -3.46 8.78
N THR A 154 3.39 -4.70 8.69
CA THR A 154 2.66 -5.97 8.86
C THR A 154 1.62 -6.25 7.76
N MET A 155 0.84 -5.25 7.36
CA MET A 155 -0.09 -5.30 6.23
C MET A 155 -0.09 -4.00 5.41
N THR A 156 -0.62 -4.07 4.21
CA THR A 156 -1.09 -2.93 3.43
C THR A 156 -2.60 -2.79 3.56
N GLY A 157 -3.11 -1.60 3.28
CA GLY A 157 -4.54 -1.34 3.27
C GLY A 157 -4.86 0.07 2.83
N ALA A 158 -6.05 0.55 3.21
CA ALA A 158 -6.60 1.85 2.87
C ALA A 158 -5.67 3.01 3.25
N VAL A 159 -5.09 2.99 4.45
CA VAL A 159 -4.18 4.05 4.92
C VAL A 159 -2.92 4.07 4.07
N LYS A 160 -2.24 2.93 3.96
CA LYS A 160 -0.95 2.83 3.26
C LYS A 160 -1.08 3.05 1.74
N ASN A 161 -2.25 2.80 1.15
CA ASN A 161 -2.48 3.05 -0.27
C ASN A 161 -2.27 4.53 -0.64
N GLN A 162 -2.49 5.45 0.31
CA GLN A 162 -2.28 6.88 0.08
C GLN A 162 -0.81 7.27 -0.10
N PHE A 163 0.12 6.39 0.26
CA PHE A 163 1.54 6.63 0.02
C PHE A 163 1.88 6.75 -1.48
N GLY A 164 1.04 6.20 -2.36
CA GLY A 164 1.13 6.41 -3.81
C GLY A 164 0.69 7.81 -4.26
N CYS A 165 0.17 8.68 -3.37
CA CYS A 165 -0.08 10.09 -3.67
C CYS A 165 1.22 10.91 -3.70
N ILE A 166 2.29 10.43 -3.04
CA ILE A 166 3.60 11.06 -3.08
C ILE A 166 4.28 10.66 -4.40
N PRO A 167 4.71 11.60 -5.25
CA PRO A 167 5.26 11.25 -6.55
C PRO A 167 6.75 10.85 -6.50
N GLY A 168 7.12 9.89 -7.34
CA GLY A 168 8.52 9.55 -7.66
C GLY A 168 9.36 9.04 -6.48
N PHE A 169 10.65 9.43 -6.47
CA PHE A 169 11.65 8.97 -5.50
C PHE A 169 11.45 9.52 -4.07
N ARG A 170 10.54 10.48 -3.86
CA ARG A 170 10.25 11.08 -2.55
C ARG A 170 9.77 10.07 -1.52
N LYS A 171 9.10 9.00 -1.96
CA LYS A 171 8.74 7.86 -1.10
C LYS A 171 9.96 7.24 -0.42
N ALA A 172 11.07 7.14 -1.15
CA ALA A 172 12.32 6.62 -0.60
C ALA A 172 12.88 7.57 0.48
N GLU A 173 12.74 8.89 0.31
CA GLU A 173 13.17 9.87 1.32
C GLU A 173 12.42 9.72 2.64
N TYR A 174 11.11 9.49 2.62
CA TYR A 174 10.34 9.26 3.86
C TYR A 174 10.84 8.05 4.64
N HIS A 175 11.25 6.97 3.95
CA HIS A 175 11.87 5.81 4.62
C HIS A 175 13.23 6.13 5.25
N LEU A 176 13.95 7.14 4.75
CA LEU A 176 15.21 7.61 5.35
C LEU A 176 14.95 8.51 6.56
N LYS A 177 14.01 9.45 6.41
CA LYS A 177 13.68 10.47 7.42
C LYS A 177 12.98 9.85 8.64
N LEU A 178 12.16 8.82 8.41
CA LEU A 178 11.35 8.15 9.41
C LEU A 178 11.67 6.64 9.47
N PRO A 179 12.83 6.25 10.04
CA PRO A 179 13.23 4.85 10.15
C PRO A 179 12.45 4.09 11.23
N ASP A 180 11.79 4.81 12.16
CA ASP A 180 10.91 4.23 13.16
C ASP A 180 9.54 3.93 12.54
N PHE A 181 8.99 2.76 12.85
CA PHE A 181 7.74 2.29 12.24
C PHE A 181 6.51 3.02 12.75
N GLU A 182 6.50 3.49 13.99
CA GLU A 182 5.39 4.29 14.53
C GLU A 182 5.43 5.71 13.96
N ASP A 183 6.61 6.33 13.87
CA ASP A 183 6.78 7.64 13.22
C ASP A 183 6.35 7.58 11.74
N PHE A 184 6.85 6.59 10.97
CA PHE A 184 6.46 6.41 9.57
C PHE A 184 4.96 6.16 9.41
N SER A 185 4.37 5.36 10.30
CA SER A 185 2.94 5.07 10.24
C SER A 185 2.07 6.26 10.64
N THR A 186 2.55 7.11 11.55
CA THR A 186 1.90 8.37 11.90
C THR A 186 1.92 9.34 10.71
N MET A 187 3.04 9.42 9.99
CA MET A 187 3.10 10.19 8.73
C MET A 187 2.11 9.64 7.68
N LEU A 188 1.93 8.33 7.57
CA LEU A 188 0.92 7.76 6.66
C LEU A 188 -0.52 8.13 7.07
N LEU A 189 -0.80 8.23 8.36
CA LEU A 189 -2.09 8.68 8.88
C LEU A 189 -2.33 10.17 8.59
N ASP A 190 -1.31 11.02 8.79
CA ASP A 190 -1.36 12.43 8.40
C ASP A 190 -1.62 12.58 6.89
N LEU A 191 -0.89 11.83 6.06
CA LEU A 191 -1.08 11.82 4.61
C LEU A 191 -2.50 11.38 4.24
N ASN A 192 -3.04 10.37 4.90
CA ASN A 192 -4.41 9.91 4.66
C ASN A 192 -5.45 10.99 4.98
N LYS A 193 -5.28 11.74 6.08
CA LYS A 193 -6.16 12.87 6.44
C LYS A 193 -5.99 14.07 5.52
N LEU A 194 -4.77 14.37 5.06
CA LEU A 194 -4.52 15.43 4.09
C LEU A 194 -5.18 15.13 2.74
N VAL A 195 -4.96 13.91 2.20
CA VAL A 195 -5.55 13.48 0.92
C VAL A 195 -7.07 13.37 1.06
N ASN A 196 -7.57 12.99 2.24
CA ASN A 196 -8.99 12.89 2.57
C ASN A 196 -9.87 12.12 1.56
N PRO A 197 -9.51 10.89 1.11
CA PRO A 197 -10.43 10.08 0.30
C PRO A 197 -11.77 9.90 1.00
N LYS A 198 -12.87 10.09 0.26
CA LYS A 198 -14.24 10.02 0.78
C LYS A 198 -14.74 8.59 0.96
N LEU A 199 -14.18 7.67 0.16
CA LEU A 199 -14.61 6.29 0.12
C LEU A 199 -13.41 5.37 -0.16
N TYR A 200 -13.36 4.25 0.55
CA TYR A 200 -12.37 3.20 0.37
C TYR A 200 -13.07 1.89 0.04
N ILE A 201 -12.67 1.25 -1.05
CA ILE A 201 -13.23 -0.02 -1.52
C ILE A 201 -12.07 -1.00 -1.65
N MET A 202 -11.84 -1.80 -0.61
CA MET A 202 -10.72 -2.73 -0.56
C MET A 202 -11.02 -4.01 -1.33
N ASP A 203 -10.16 -4.30 -2.30
CA ASP A 203 -10.08 -5.58 -2.99
C ASP A 203 -9.35 -6.60 -2.11
N GLY A 204 -10.15 -7.41 -1.41
CA GLY A 204 -9.72 -8.58 -0.64
C GLY A 204 -10.25 -9.89 -1.22
N ILE A 205 -10.72 -9.93 -2.48
CA ILE A 205 -11.22 -11.18 -3.08
C ILE A 205 -10.05 -12.17 -3.21
N LEU A 206 -9.00 -11.73 -3.94
CA LEU A 206 -7.70 -12.37 -3.98
C LEU A 206 -6.65 -11.44 -3.35
N ALA A 207 -6.35 -11.67 -2.07
CA ALA A 207 -5.33 -10.94 -1.31
C ALA A 207 -3.91 -11.45 -1.61
N MET A 208 -2.90 -10.88 -0.94
CA MET A 208 -1.52 -11.38 -0.96
C MET A 208 -1.02 -11.67 0.46
N GLU A 209 -0.59 -12.91 0.71
CA GLU A 209 0.02 -13.32 1.99
C GLU A 209 1.54 -13.53 1.89
N GLY A 210 2.20 -13.68 3.05
CA GLY A 210 3.64 -13.94 3.13
C GLY A 210 4.47 -12.69 2.86
N ASN A 211 5.53 -12.78 2.04
CA ASN A 211 6.50 -11.68 1.85
C ASN A 211 6.04 -10.65 0.80
N GLY A 212 4.85 -10.06 1.00
CA GLY A 212 4.40 -8.89 0.25
C GLY A 212 5.29 -7.64 0.49
N PRO A 213 5.02 -6.52 -0.20
CA PRO A 213 3.79 -6.24 -0.97
C PRO A 213 3.85 -6.62 -2.47
N ARG A 214 4.98 -7.17 -2.96
CA ARG A 214 5.12 -7.71 -4.32
C ARG A 214 5.43 -9.22 -4.35
N ASN A 215 6.24 -9.67 -3.39
CA ASN A 215 6.87 -11.00 -3.41
C ASN A 215 6.11 -12.07 -2.61
N GLY A 216 4.91 -11.74 -2.15
CA GLY A 216 4.00 -12.69 -1.50
C GLY A 216 3.39 -13.69 -2.48
N ASN A 217 2.39 -14.41 -1.97
CA ASN A 217 1.61 -15.37 -2.72
C ASN A 217 0.14 -14.94 -2.74
N PRO A 218 -0.55 -15.02 -3.88
CA PRO A 218 -1.99 -14.81 -3.93
C PRO A 218 -2.72 -15.75 -2.97
N ARG A 219 -3.70 -15.23 -2.24
CA ARG A 219 -4.52 -15.98 -1.28
C ARG A 219 -5.97 -15.55 -1.43
N LYS A 220 -6.86 -16.52 -1.69
CA LYS A 220 -8.30 -16.24 -1.69
C LYS A 220 -8.75 -15.92 -0.27
N VAL A 221 -9.43 -14.79 -0.12
CA VAL A 221 -10.08 -14.32 1.11
C VAL A 221 -11.57 -14.08 0.85
N ASN A 222 -11.95 -13.81 -0.41
CA ASN A 222 -13.33 -13.65 -0.87
C ASN A 222 -14.07 -12.47 -0.22
N ALA A 223 -13.37 -11.36 0.04
CA ALA A 223 -13.94 -10.20 0.71
C ALA A 223 -13.85 -8.92 -0.13
N LEU A 224 -14.96 -8.19 -0.21
CA LEU A 224 -14.97 -6.76 -0.49
C LEU A 224 -15.26 -6.02 0.80
N ILE A 225 -14.42 -5.04 1.13
CA ILE A 225 -14.55 -4.28 2.38
C ILE A 225 -14.66 -2.80 2.03
N VAL A 226 -15.72 -2.13 2.49
CA VAL A 226 -16.03 -0.75 2.10
C VAL A 226 -16.30 0.11 3.33
N SER A 227 -15.72 1.32 3.36
CA SER A 227 -15.88 2.29 4.44
C SER A 227 -15.46 3.68 3.98
N SER A 228 -15.92 4.72 4.66
CA SER A 228 -15.38 6.08 4.57
C SER A 228 -14.24 6.36 5.56
N ASP A 229 -13.99 5.44 6.49
CA ASP A 229 -12.92 5.49 7.49
C ASP A 229 -11.84 4.43 7.17
N ALA A 230 -10.66 4.90 6.78
CA ALA A 230 -9.53 4.05 6.39
C ALA A 230 -8.99 3.18 7.53
N VAL A 231 -8.96 3.71 8.76
CA VAL A 231 -8.41 2.99 9.92
C VAL A 231 -9.41 1.93 10.37
N ALA A 232 -10.70 2.26 10.38
CA ALA A 232 -11.75 1.28 10.67
C ALA A 232 -11.79 0.15 9.63
N LEU A 233 -11.63 0.50 8.34
CA LEU A 233 -11.54 -0.49 7.26
C LEU A 233 -10.35 -1.44 7.48
N ASP A 234 -9.15 -0.89 7.67
CA ASP A 234 -7.93 -1.67 7.87
C ASP A 234 -8.02 -2.54 9.14
N TYR A 235 -8.71 -2.08 10.18
CA TYR A 235 -8.96 -2.84 11.40
C TYR A 235 -9.83 -4.07 11.14
N VAL A 236 -10.98 -3.90 10.48
CA VAL A 236 -11.85 -5.02 10.10
C VAL A 236 -11.11 -5.99 9.16
N ALA A 237 -10.36 -5.46 8.19
CA ALA A 237 -9.53 -6.28 7.30
C ALA A 237 -8.48 -7.09 8.08
N SER A 238 -7.87 -6.51 9.13
CA SER A 238 -6.92 -7.22 9.98
C SER A 238 -7.56 -8.39 10.74
N GLN A 239 -8.81 -8.23 11.18
CA GLN A 239 -9.57 -9.31 11.83
C GLN A 239 -9.92 -10.44 10.85
N ILE A 240 -10.29 -10.09 9.61
CA ILE A 240 -10.58 -11.07 8.54
C ILE A 240 -9.36 -11.96 8.27
N ILE A 241 -8.15 -11.41 8.24
CA ILE A 241 -6.91 -12.18 8.04
C ILE A 241 -6.24 -12.67 9.35
N SER A 242 -6.94 -12.55 10.49
CA SER A 242 -6.47 -13.00 11.81
C SER A 242 -5.13 -12.38 12.25
N PHE A 243 -4.91 -11.10 11.91
CA PHE A 243 -3.77 -10.33 12.40
C PHE A 243 -4.15 -9.56 13.65
N ASP A 244 -3.24 -9.52 14.62
CA ASP A 244 -3.40 -8.66 15.80
C ASP A 244 -3.11 -7.21 15.43
N TYR A 245 -4.12 -6.34 15.55
CA TYR A 245 -4.02 -4.93 15.22
C TYR A 245 -2.89 -4.20 15.99
N ASN A 246 -2.53 -4.65 17.19
CA ASN A 246 -1.42 -4.07 17.97
C ASN A 246 -0.06 -4.27 17.29
N THR A 247 0.04 -5.25 16.38
CA THR A 247 1.24 -5.53 15.59
C THR A 247 1.27 -4.77 14.26
N ILE A 248 0.21 -4.03 13.93
CA ILE A 248 0.07 -3.22 12.71
C ILE A 248 0.21 -1.75 13.13
N PRO A 249 1.38 -1.11 12.89
CA PRO A 249 1.67 0.19 13.48
C PRO A 249 0.70 1.31 13.04
N THR A 250 0.15 1.23 11.82
CA THR A 250 -0.88 2.17 11.34
C THR A 250 -2.18 2.08 12.14
N LEU A 251 -2.61 0.88 12.54
CA LEU A 251 -3.81 0.69 13.37
C LEU A 251 -3.55 1.09 14.82
N LYS A 252 -2.44 0.62 15.38
CA LYS A 252 -2.03 0.97 16.74
C LYS A 252 -1.95 2.48 16.93
N MET A 253 -1.26 3.19 16.02
CA MET A 253 -1.14 4.65 16.08
C MET A 253 -2.45 5.33 15.71
N GLY A 254 -3.22 4.79 14.75
CA GLY A 254 -4.51 5.34 14.33
C GLY A 254 -5.49 5.45 15.49
N PHE A 255 -5.63 4.39 16.30
CA PHE A 255 -6.47 4.42 17.49
C PHE A 255 -5.85 5.25 18.62
N LYS A 256 -4.54 5.11 18.88
CA LYS A 256 -3.86 5.84 19.95
C LYS A 256 -3.94 7.36 19.78
N LEU A 257 -3.88 7.85 18.54
CA LEU A 257 -3.90 9.27 18.21
C LEU A 257 -5.30 9.79 17.82
N GLY A 258 -6.33 8.94 17.88
CA GLY A 258 -7.71 9.34 17.62
C GLY A 258 -8.07 9.58 16.15
N PHE A 259 -7.33 8.98 15.19
CA PHE A 259 -7.70 9.03 13.77
C PHE A 259 -9.00 8.27 13.47
N SER A 260 -9.29 7.26 14.31
CA SER A 260 -10.54 6.49 14.37
C SER A 260 -10.74 5.97 15.79
N ASN A 261 -11.94 5.46 16.10
CA ASN A 261 -12.31 4.95 17.41
C ASN A 261 -12.80 3.50 17.27
N LYS A 262 -12.08 2.55 17.88
CA LYS A 262 -12.36 1.11 17.72
C LYS A 262 -13.70 0.68 18.34
N GLU A 263 -14.13 1.36 19.41
CA GLU A 263 -15.41 1.11 20.08
C GLU A 263 -16.62 1.60 19.26
N GLU A 264 -16.37 2.43 18.25
CA GLU A 264 -17.39 3.03 17.39
C GLU A 264 -17.41 2.43 15.98
N ILE A 265 -16.82 1.26 15.78
CA ILE A 265 -16.84 0.55 14.50
C ILE A 265 -18.04 -0.40 14.45
N GLU A 266 -18.93 -0.16 13.50
CA GLU A 266 -20.07 -1.02 13.19
C GLU A 266 -19.77 -1.82 11.92
N VAL A 267 -19.79 -3.16 12.02
CA VAL A 267 -19.66 -4.04 10.85
C VAL A 267 -21.05 -4.35 10.29
N VAL A 268 -21.24 -4.09 9.00
CA VAL A 268 -22.51 -4.33 8.28
C VAL A 268 -22.30 -5.29 7.10
N GLY A 269 -23.39 -5.87 6.59
CA GLY A 269 -23.35 -6.83 5.48
C GLY A 269 -23.21 -8.28 5.96
N ASP A 270 -22.37 -9.07 5.30
CA ASP A 270 -22.23 -10.51 5.56
C ASP A 270 -21.32 -10.80 6.77
N GLY A 271 -20.59 -9.79 7.25
CA GLY A 271 -19.80 -9.83 8.48
C GLY A 271 -18.45 -10.56 8.35
N ILE A 272 -17.58 -10.38 9.36
CA ILE A 272 -16.19 -10.88 9.36
C ILE A 272 -16.14 -12.40 9.24
N GLU A 273 -16.97 -13.13 10.00
CA GLU A 273 -16.91 -14.60 10.06
C GLU A 273 -17.23 -15.27 8.71
N SER A 274 -17.96 -14.59 7.81
CA SER A 274 -18.28 -15.12 6.48
C SER A 274 -17.07 -15.25 5.54
N VAL A 275 -15.99 -14.50 5.82
CA VAL A 275 -14.79 -14.37 4.97
C VAL A 275 -13.49 -14.55 5.75
N LYS A 276 -13.58 -14.99 7.01
CA LYS A 276 -12.42 -15.09 7.91
C LYS A 276 -11.43 -16.16 7.46
N VAL A 277 -10.15 -15.81 7.51
CA VAL A 277 -9.03 -16.69 7.20
C VAL A 277 -8.13 -16.77 8.43
N THR A 278 -8.01 -17.97 9.00
CA THR A 278 -7.28 -18.21 10.26
C THR A 278 -5.81 -18.59 10.05
N ASP A 279 -5.44 -19.00 8.84
CA ASP A 279 -4.10 -19.48 8.46
C ASP A 279 -3.35 -18.52 7.51
N PHE A 280 -3.76 -17.25 7.45
CA PHE A 280 -3.14 -16.25 6.58
C PHE A 280 -1.66 -16.03 6.94
N LYS A 281 -0.76 -16.22 5.97
CA LYS A 281 0.69 -16.17 6.26
C LYS A 281 1.18 -14.76 6.52
N LYS A 282 1.81 -14.56 7.68
CA LYS A 282 2.49 -13.32 8.05
C LYS A 282 3.76 -13.09 7.22
N PRO A 283 4.16 -11.84 6.97
CA PRO A 283 5.45 -11.54 6.36
C PRO A 283 6.59 -11.88 7.32
N HIS A 284 7.81 -12.07 6.80
CA HIS A 284 8.99 -12.01 7.66
C HIS A 284 9.05 -10.63 8.32
N LYS A 285 9.21 -10.60 9.65
CA LYS A 285 9.25 -9.35 10.41
C LYS A 285 10.38 -8.45 9.89
N GLY A 286 10.03 -7.27 9.39
CA GLY A 286 10.98 -6.17 9.31
C GLY A 286 11.44 -5.82 10.73
N VAL A 287 12.74 -5.65 10.93
CA VAL A 287 13.28 -5.15 12.20
C VAL A 287 13.45 -3.64 12.05
N GLY A 288 12.54 -2.87 12.64
CA GLY A 288 12.67 -1.42 12.78
C GLY A 288 13.60 -1.11 13.94
N ILE A 289 14.54 -0.20 13.73
CA ILE A 289 15.39 0.30 14.81
C ILE A 289 14.78 1.62 15.25
N GLY A 290 14.05 1.63 16.37
CA GLY A 290 13.47 2.87 16.88
C GLY A 290 14.53 3.92 17.25
N ARG A 291 14.14 5.20 17.22
CA ARG A 291 15.05 6.35 17.45
C ARG A 291 15.89 6.23 18.72
N SER A 292 15.35 5.70 19.82
CA SER A 292 16.09 5.49 21.06
C SER A 292 17.17 4.41 20.95
N LEU A 293 16.88 3.26 20.33
CA LEU A 293 17.87 2.20 20.10
C LEU A 293 18.93 2.64 19.08
N MET A 294 18.54 3.48 18.11
CA MET A 294 19.46 4.10 17.16
C MET A 294 20.43 5.08 17.85
N LYS A 295 20.00 5.82 18.88
CA LYS A 295 20.90 6.61 19.75
C LYS A 295 21.87 5.73 20.55
N LEU A 296 21.39 4.60 21.09
CA LEU A 296 22.25 3.63 21.80
C LEU A 296 23.24 2.91 20.87
N SER A 297 22.98 2.85 19.56
CA SER A 297 23.93 2.32 18.56
C SER A 297 25.21 3.15 18.39
N ARG A 298 25.32 4.31 19.08
CA ARG A 298 26.57 5.05 19.25
C ARG A 298 27.58 4.30 20.13
N PHE A 299 27.11 3.42 21.03
CA PHE A 299 27.98 2.59 21.85
C PHE A 299 28.44 1.36 21.04
N PRO A 300 29.75 1.10 20.92
CA PRO A 300 30.30 0.10 20.02
C PRO A 300 29.84 -1.34 20.32
N ILE A 301 29.60 -1.66 21.60
CA ILE A 301 29.10 -2.98 22.05
C ILE A 301 27.67 -3.21 21.55
N ILE A 302 26.80 -2.21 21.74
CA ILE A 302 25.40 -2.26 21.33
C ILE A 302 25.29 -2.26 19.79
N LYS A 303 26.15 -1.49 19.10
CA LYS A 303 26.27 -1.50 17.64
C LYS A 303 26.63 -2.89 17.10
N ARG A 304 27.55 -3.59 17.77
CA ARG A 304 27.98 -4.95 17.40
C ARG A 304 26.86 -5.97 17.64
N LEU A 305 26.09 -5.82 18.70
CA LEU A 305 24.92 -6.64 19.02
C LEU A 305 23.76 -6.42 18.01
N PHE A 306 23.47 -5.18 17.63
CA PHE A 306 22.46 -4.91 16.60
C PHE A 306 22.85 -5.45 15.23
N ALA A 307 24.14 -5.41 14.88
CA ALA A 307 24.65 -5.92 13.61
C ALA A 307 24.47 -7.44 13.45
N THR A 308 24.35 -8.21 14.54
CA THR A 308 24.06 -9.65 14.51
C THR A 308 22.56 -9.96 14.53
N ILE A 309 21.76 -9.14 15.19
CA ILE A 309 20.31 -9.35 15.34
C ILE A 309 19.53 -8.96 14.06
N ILE A 310 19.93 -7.87 13.40
CA ILE A 310 19.19 -7.33 12.25
C ILE A 310 19.49 -8.17 11.00
N PRO A 311 18.48 -8.81 10.39
CA PRO A 311 18.68 -9.54 9.14
C PRO A 311 19.22 -8.63 8.04
N LYS A 312 20.19 -9.11 7.27
CA LYS A 312 20.74 -8.40 6.12
C LYS A 312 20.21 -9.00 4.81
N PRO A 313 19.89 -8.16 3.81
CA PRO A 313 19.49 -8.65 2.50
C PRO A 313 20.70 -9.26 1.79
N VAL A 314 20.55 -10.45 1.23
CA VAL A 314 21.58 -11.21 0.52
C VAL A 314 21.02 -11.64 -0.83
N ILE A 315 21.80 -11.46 -1.91
CA ILE A 315 21.40 -11.90 -3.24
C ILE A 315 21.74 -13.38 -3.44
N GLU A 316 20.72 -14.17 -3.79
CA GLU A 316 20.84 -15.52 -4.30
C GLU A 316 21.25 -15.46 -5.78
N LYS A 317 22.54 -15.70 -6.04
CA LYS A 317 23.16 -15.48 -7.36
C LYS A 317 22.45 -16.23 -8.49
N ASN A 318 21.99 -17.46 -8.24
CA ASN A 318 21.28 -18.31 -9.19
C ASN A 318 19.91 -17.78 -9.62
N LYS A 319 19.27 -16.91 -8.82
CA LYS A 319 17.98 -16.28 -9.16
C LYS A 319 18.13 -14.89 -9.77
N CYS A 320 19.29 -14.26 -9.63
CA CYS A 320 19.47 -12.87 -10.02
C CYS A 320 19.74 -12.74 -11.53
N VAL A 321 18.81 -12.10 -12.25
CA VAL A 321 18.99 -11.79 -13.68
C VAL A 321 19.68 -10.45 -13.93
N LYS A 322 20.19 -9.79 -12.88
CA LYS A 322 21.01 -8.57 -12.98
C LYS A 322 20.26 -7.36 -13.58
N CYS A 323 18.94 -7.30 -13.43
CA CYS A 323 18.10 -6.22 -13.94
C CYS A 323 18.32 -4.84 -13.30
N GLY A 324 19.03 -4.78 -12.16
CA GLY A 324 19.40 -3.52 -11.49
C GLY A 324 18.26 -2.81 -10.75
N VAL A 325 17.05 -3.40 -10.68
CA VAL A 325 15.91 -2.83 -9.93
C VAL A 325 16.29 -2.51 -8.48
N CYS A 326 16.98 -3.44 -7.81
CA CYS A 326 17.43 -3.30 -6.43
C CYS A 326 18.42 -2.13 -6.22
N VAL A 327 19.20 -1.76 -7.24
CA VAL A 327 20.10 -0.60 -7.23
C VAL A 327 19.28 0.69 -7.36
N LYS A 328 18.33 0.72 -8.31
CA LYS A 328 17.48 1.89 -8.59
C LYS A 328 16.59 2.30 -7.41
N VAL A 329 16.10 1.33 -6.64
CA VAL A 329 15.19 1.58 -5.49
C VAL A 329 15.93 1.82 -4.17
N CYS A 330 17.26 1.77 -4.17
CA CYS A 330 18.04 1.97 -2.96
C CYS A 330 18.01 3.46 -2.57
N PRO A 331 17.50 3.82 -1.38
CA PRO A 331 17.24 5.21 -1.04
C PRO A 331 18.48 5.97 -0.54
N VAL A 332 19.56 5.28 -0.18
CA VAL A 332 20.70 5.90 0.49
C VAL A 332 21.74 6.42 -0.49
N THR A 333 22.36 7.54 -0.16
CA THR A 333 23.54 8.09 -0.86
C THR A 333 24.70 8.17 0.13
N PRO A 334 25.85 7.54 -0.16
CA PRO A 334 26.13 6.64 -1.28
C PRO A 334 25.29 5.34 -1.24
N LEU A 335 25.04 4.75 -2.42
CA LEU A 335 24.24 3.54 -2.57
C LEU A 335 24.75 2.39 -1.69
N ALA A 336 23.81 1.64 -1.10
CA ALA A 336 24.13 0.43 -0.34
C ALA A 336 24.27 -0.83 -1.20
N LEU A 337 23.97 -0.74 -2.49
CA LEU A 337 24.00 -1.83 -3.45
C LEU A 337 24.29 -1.26 -4.84
N ASN A 338 25.35 -1.68 -5.51
CA ASN A 338 25.68 -1.23 -6.87
C ASN A 338 26.45 -2.31 -7.68
N PHE A 339 26.73 -2.03 -8.95
CA PHE A 339 27.48 -2.91 -9.85
C PHE A 339 28.99 -2.59 -9.96
N GLU A 340 29.51 -1.58 -9.25
CA GLU A 340 30.80 -0.95 -9.54
C GLU A 340 32.00 -1.90 -9.49
N LYS A 341 32.01 -2.87 -8.57
CA LYS A 341 33.17 -3.76 -8.40
C LYS A 341 33.36 -4.78 -9.52
N LYS A 342 32.28 -5.21 -10.16
CA LYS A 342 32.29 -6.38 -11.07
C LYS A 342 31.55 -6.16 -12.38
N GLY A 343 30.97 -4.98 -12.60
CA GLY A 343 30.14 -4.70 -13.76
C GLY A 343 28.81 -5.48 -13.76
N LYS A 344 28.06 -5.38 -14.86
CA LYS A 344 26.72 -5.98 -15.01
C LYS A 344 26.75 -7.49 -15.29
N ASP A 345 27.91 -8.09 -15.46
CA ASP A 345 28.05 -9.54 -15.65
C ASP A 345 27.75 -10.33 -14.38
N TYR A 346 27.91 -9.68 -13.22
CA TYR A 346 27.67 -10.22 -11.90
C TYR A 346 26.47 -9.56 -11.20
N PRO A 347 25.83 -10.24 -10.24
CA PRO A 347 24.87 -9.59 -9.35
C PRO A 347 25.49 -8.40 -8.62
N PRO A 348 24.72 -7.33 -8.34
CA PRO A 348 25.24 -6.16 -7.63
C PRO A 348 25.68 -6.55 -6.21
N GLU A 349 26.67 -5.83 -5.66
CA GLU A 349 27.25 -6.11 -4.35
C GLU A 349 26.79 -5.13 -3.28
N TYR A 350 26.49 -5.66 -2.08
CA TYR A 350 26.08 -4.84 -0.95
C TYR A 350 27.26 -4.16 -0.26
N TYR A 351 27.13 -2.86 -0.03
CA TYR A 351 27.93 -2.06 0.88
C TYR A 351 27.15 -1.90 2.18
N TYR A 352 27.14 -2.95 3.03
CA TYR A 352 26.29 -2.99 4.23
C TYR A 352 26.50 -1.83 5.21
N LYS A 353 27.66 -1.16 5.16
CA LYS A 353 27.92 0.06 5.94
C LYS A 353 26.95 1.21 5.60
N HIS A 354 26.43 1.27 4.37
CA HIS A 354 25.45 2.26 3.95
C HIS A 354 24.01 1.76 4.11
N CYS A 355 23.80 0.46 4.32
CA CYS A 355 22.48 -0.15 4.31
C CYS A 355 21.70 0.14 5.61
N ILE A 356 20.60 0.90 5.48
CA ILE A 356 19.67 1.18 6.59
C ILE A 356 18.68 0.04 6.87
N SER A 357 18.76 -1.09 6.15
CA SER A 357 17.89 -2.26 6.33
C SER A 357 16.39 -1.96 6.12
N CYS A 358 16.06 -1.04 5.20
CA CYS A 358 14.67 -0.75 4.80
C CYS A 358 14.01 -1.87 3.97
N TYR A 359 14.81 -2.82 3.46
CA TYR A 359 14.39 -3.95 2.64
C TYR A 359 13.65 -3.65 1.32
N CYS A 360 13.58 -2.39 0.87
CA CYS A 360 12.98 -2.04 -0.43
C CYS A 360 13.56 -2.88 -1.59
N CYS A 361 14.88 -3.13 -1.58
CA CYS A 361 15.53 -3.98 -2.59
C CYS A 361 15.00 -5.43 -2.60
N GLN A 362 14.66 -5.98 -1.43
CA GLN A 362 14.10 -7.32 -1.27
C GLN A 362 12.63 -7.36 -1.68
N GLU A 363 11.84 -6.40 -1.20
CA GLU A 363 10.41 -6.30 -1.51
C GLU A 363 10.17 -6.14 -3.02
N LEU A 364 11.04 -5.39 -3.70
CA LEU A 364 10.82 -4.97 -5.07
C LEU A 364 11.58 -5.80 -6.11
N CYS A 365 12.36 -6.81 -5.70
CA CYS A 365 13.07 -7.69 -6.62
C CYS A 365 12.08 -8.54 -7.45
N PRO A 366 12.04 -8.42 -8.80
CA PRO A 366 11.08 -9.15 -9.63
C PRO A 366 11.30 -10.68 -9.64
N HIS A 367 12.52 -11.14 -9.35
CA HIS A 367 12.88 -12.57 -9.38
C HIS A 367 12.98 -13.20 -8.00
N LYS A 368 12.51 -12.51 -6.94
CA LYS A 368 12.63 -12.96 -5.53
C LYS A 368 14.06 -13.42 -5.19
N ALA A 369 15.06 -12.76 -5.79
CA ALA A 369 16.47 -13.15 -5.71
C ALA A 369 17.20 -12.58 -4.48
N ILE A 370 16.51 -11.80 -3.64
CA ILE A 370 17.08 -11.24 -2.42
C ILE A 370 16.35 -11.85 -1.23
N VAL A 371 17.11 -12.43 -0.30
CA VAL A 371 16.60 -13.05 0.93
C VAL A 371 17.18 -12.36 2.16
N LEU A 372 16.50 -12.44 3.30
CA LEU A 372 17.01 -11.89 4.55
C LEU A 372 17.75 -12.98 5.33
N LYS A 373 19.03 -12.77 5.65
CA LYS A 373 19.84 -13.68 6.47
C LYS A 373 20.35 -12.98 7.72
N ARG A 374 20.31 -13.65 8.87
CA ARG A 374 21.04 -13.20 10.07
C ARG A 374 22.49 -13.64 9.94
N LYS A 375 23.44 -12.80 10.39
CA LYS A 375 24.82 -13.26 10.58
C LYS A 375 24.80 -14.16 11.81
N PHE A 376 25.16 -15.43 11.63
CA PHE A 376 25.51 -16.33 12.73
C PHE A 376 26.86 -15.90 13.31
#